data_AF-A0A4S8RB41-F1
#
_entry.id   AF-A0A4S8RB41-F1
#
_cell.length_a   1.000
_cell.length_b   1.000
_cell.length_c   1.000
_cell.angle_alpha   90.00
_cell.angle_beta   90.00
_cell.angle_gamma   90.00
#
_symmetry.space_group_name_H-M   'P 1'
#
loop_
_entity.id
_entity.type
_entity.pdbx_description
1 polymer ?
#
loop_
_entity_poly.entity_id
_entity_poly.type
_entity_poly.pdbx_seq_one_letter_code
_entity_poly.pdbx_strand_id
1 'polypeptide(L)'
;MGKARYQALNGSDYLTYWNGYVLEAQNASIGYGNLTILDQHYEPAAVVCSSLGINVQPGIPHACDVDYNEQYLTPWGTLLVTVYNLTQMDLSSVDGSAEGYLLDAQIHEIDIATSESLWKWNSLDHIPLIASQLPLTDMAANESLAWDYVHVNSVSPYGTDKLLVSGRHTWDVVAIDRSSGDIVWNYNGIYGGDFGAVSEEATFANYFIIFSNFGNHDYAGATGGNAQNTALTVGREVYLKLPASKSYHPLPPNTYNESSLSLFSNSWGSFDYLPNQQNATSHFMSYGQLPILREWQSRPGLNQTAFKWQATLGADNDVATYRAQKASWYGEPAMDLGTGCYMMQSLIDFSSRMNATYGVNSTRVCSL
;
A
#
# COMPACT_ATOMS: atom_id res chain seq x y z
N MET A 1 -11.63 5.39 -6.91
CA MET A 1 -10.37 5.52 -6.15
C MET A 1 -9.23 5.41 -7.13
N GLY A 2 -8.25 6.31 -7.09
CA GLY A 2 -7.07 6.25 -7.95
C GLY A 2 -5.83 6.46 -7.09
N LYS A 3 -4.78 5.67 -7.32
CA LYS A 3 -3.49 5.83 -6.66
C LYS A 3 -2.58 6.62 -7.58
N ALA A 4 -2.38 7.91 -7.30
CA ALA A 4 -1.35 8.71 -7.95
C ALA A 4 -0.04 8.65 -7.15
N ARG A 5 1.11 8.62 -7.82
CA ARG A 5 2.43 8.54 -7.17
C ARG A 5 3.49 9.25 -8.02
N TYR A 6 4.40 9.98 -7.37
CA TYR A 6 5.62 10.47 -7.98
C TYR A 6 6.70 9.39 -7.94
N GLN A 7 7.35 9.15 -9.08
CA GLN A 7 8.37 8.12 -9.23
C GLN A 7 9.47 8.59 -10.19
N ALA A 8 10.71 8.20 -9.92
CA ALA A 8 11.84 8.48 -10.80
C ALA A 8 12.25 7.20 -11.55
N LEU A 9 12.53 7.33 -12.84
CA LEU A 9 13.01 6.24 -13.69
C LEU A 9 14.09 6.77 -14.63
N ASN A 10 15.26 6.14 -14.62
CA ASN A 10 16.40 6.50 -15.48
C ASN A 10 16.82 7.99 -15.42
N GLY A 11 16.63 8.64 -14.26
CA GLY A 11 16.97 10.05 -14.05
C GLY A 11 15.88 11.04 -14.49
N SER A 12 14.75 10.55 -14.98
CA SER A 12 13.56 11.35 -15.30
C SER A 12 12.46 11.16 -14.25
N ASP A 13 11.67 12.20 -14.05
CA ASP A 13 10.58 12.25 -13.09
C ASP A 13 9.25 11.96 -13.78
N TYR A 14 8.43 11.14 -13.16
CA TYR A 14 7.11 10.75 -13.66
C TYR A 14 6.04 10.82 -12.57
N LEU A 15 4.82 11.09 -13.00
CA LEU A 15 3.62 10.81 -12.22
C LEU A 15 2.96 9.56 -12.76
N THR A 16 2.59 8.64 -11.88
CA THR A 16 1.91 7.41 -12.26
C THR A 16 0.55 7.36 -11.59
N TYR A 17 -0.49 6.99 -12.32
CA TYR A 17 -1.79 6.73 -11.72
C TYR A 17 -2.49 5.50 -12.29
N TRP A 18 -3.17 4.77 -11.40
CA TRP A 18 -4.00 3.63 -11.77
C TRP A 18 -5.41 4.08 -12.15
N ASN A 19 -5.97 3.44 -13.18
CA ASN A 19 -7.35 3.62 -13.59
C ASN A 19 -7.98 2.27 -13.97
N GLY A 20 -9.11 1.94 -13.37
CA GLY A 20 -9.79 0.68 -13.62
C GLY A 20 -11.05 0.46 -12.81
N TYR A 21 -11.51 -0.78 -12.84
CA TYR A 21 -12.64 -1.25 -12.06
C TYR A 21 -12.18 -1.73 -10.68
N VAL A 22 -12.88 -1.32 -9.63
CA VAL A 22 -12.64 -1.80 -8.26
C VAL A 22 -13.80 -2.72 -7.91
N LEU A 23 -13.49 -3.90 -7.36
CA LEU A 23 -14.51 -4.83 -6.88
C LEU A 23 -15.39 -4.16 -5.81
N GLU A 24 -16.58 -4.70 -5.58
CA GLU A 24 -17.50 -4.23 -4.56
C GLU A 24 -17.58 -5.23 -3.40
N ALA A 25 -18.26 -4.83 -2.32
CA ALA A 25 -18.52 -5.67 -1.14
C ALA A 25 -17.24 -6.28 -0.52
N GLN A 26 -17.17 -7.61 -0.37
CA GLN A 26 -16.15 -8.29 0.41
C GLN A 26 -14.73 -8.06 -0.11
N ASN A 27 -14.55 -7.92 -1.43
CA ASN A 27 -13.24 -7.77 -2.06
C ASN A 27 -12.98 -6.34 -2.57
N ALA A 28 -13.64 -5.33 -1.98
CA ALA A 28 -13.50 -3.93 -2.42
C ALA A 28 -12.08 -3.33 -2.32
N SER A 29 -11.13 -4.11 -1.79
CA SER A 29 -9.71 -3.80 -1.72
C SER A 29 -8.89 -4.26 -2.94
N ILE A 30 -9.53 -4.72 -4.02
CA ILE A 30 -8.89 -5.25 -5.24
C ILE A 30 -9.52 -4.60 -6.48
N GLY A 31 -8.73 -4.39 -7.52
CA GLY A 31 -9.22 -3.93 -8.81
C GLY A 31 -8.53 -4.54 -10.03
N TYR A 32 -9.07 -4.20 -11.19
CA TYR A 32 -8.54 -4.58 -12.50
C TYR A 32 -8.50 -3.33 -13.39
N GLY A 33 -7.30 -2.92 -13.79
CA GLY A 33 -7.09 -1.66 -14.48
C GLY A 33 -5.75 -1.55 -15.18
N ASN A 34 -5.52 -0.36 -15.72
CA ASN A 34 -4.25 0.02 -16.31
C ASN A 34 -3.51 1.04 -15.43
N LEU A 35 -2.24 1.20 -15.74
CA LEU A 35 -1.40 2.25 -15.19
C LEU A 35 -1.04 3.24 -16.30
N THR A 36 -1.28 4.53 -16.06
CA THR A 36 -0.76 5.60 -16.91
C THR A 36 0.45 6.25 -16.25
N ILE A 37 1.52 6.42 -17.03
CA ILE A 37 2.74 7.13 -16.66
C ILE A 37 2.73 8.46 -17.41
N LEU A 38 2.72 9.57 -16.68
CA LEU A 38 2.74 10.94 -17.19
C LEU A 38 4.13 11.55 -17.03
N ASP A 39 4.56 12.30 -18.04
CA ASP A 39 5.76 13.13 -17.98
C ASP A 39 5.50 14.47 -17.27
N GLN A 40 6.52 15.34 -17.26
CA GLN A 40 6.44 16.67 -16.66
C GLN A 40 5.43 17.60 -17.34
N HIS A 41 5.02 17.32 -18.58
CA HIS A 41 4.00 18.08 -19.29
C HIS A 41 2.58 17.56 -19.03
N TYR A 42 2.44 16.56 -18.16
CA TYR A 42 1.21 15.81 -17.89
C TYR A 42 0.69 15.05 -19.11
N GLU A 43 1.57 14.73 -20.06
CA GLU A 43 1.24 13.91 -21.22
C GLU A 43 1.60 12.44 -20.95
N PRO A 44 0.79 11.47 -21.44
CA PRO A 44 1.11 10.06 -21.28
C PRO A 44 2.44 9.69 -21.95
N ALA A 45 3.45 9.39 -21.14
CA ALA A 45 4.71 8.80 -21.58
C ALA A 45 4.56 7.30 -21.88
N ALA A 46 3.69 6.62 -21.12
CA ALA A 46 3.32 5.22 -21.35
C ALA A 46 1.97 4.89 -20.71
N VAL A 47 1.28 3.89 -21.25
CA VAL A 47 0.10 3.27 -20.66
C VAL A 47 0.34 1.77 -20.60
N VAL A 48 0.39 1.22 -19.39
CA VAL A 48 0.60 -0.20 -19.15
C VAL A 48 -0.76 -0.86 -18.91
N CYS A 49 -1.20 -1.66 -19.87
CA CYS A 49 -2.43 -2.45 -19.80
C CYS A 49 -2.06 -3.91 -20.10
N SER A 50 -1.78 -4.67 -19.04
CA SER A 50 -1.35 -6.06 -19.16
C SER A 50 -2.56 -7.00 -19.16
N SER A 51 -2.57 -7.97 -20.08
CA SER A 51 -3.45 -9.15 -20.03
C SER A 51 -2.62 -10.34 -19.58
N LEU A 52 -2.83 -10.75 -18.33
CA LEU A 52 -2.02 -11.69 -17.57
C LEU A 52 -2.66 -13.08 -17.45
N GLY A 53 -3.84 -13.26 -18.06
CA GLY A 53 -4.52 -14.55 -18.12
C GLY A 53 -5.08 -15.01 -16.77
N ILE A 54 -5.43 -14.06 -15.90
CA ILE A 54 -6.07 -14.34 -14.62
C ILE A 54 -7.56 -14.67 -14.80
N ASN A 55 -8.10 -15.44 -13.87
CA ASN A 55 -9.54 -15.59 -13.72
C ASN A 55 -10.07 -14.48 -12.82
N VAL A 56 -11.25 -13.97 -13.17
CA VAL A 56 -12.01 -13.00 -12.37
C VAL A 56 -13.44 -13.48 -12.19
N GLN A 57 -14.18 -12.86 -11.28
CA GLN A 57 -15.59 -13.19 -11.09
C GLN A 57 -16.40 -12.94 -12.39
N PRO A 58 -17.39 -13.79 -12.72
CA PRO A 58 -18.20 -13.61 -13.92
C PRO A 58 -18.83 -12.22 -14.01
N GLY A 59 -18.68 -11.57 -15.17
CA GLY A 59 -19.25 -10.25 -15.44
C GLY A 59 -18.43 -9.06 -14.94
N ILE A 60 -17.31 -9.29 -14.25
CA ILE A 60 -16.39 -8.22 -13.86
C ILE A 60 -15.50 -7.82 -15.04
N PRO A 61 -15.44 -6.53 -15.41
CA PRO A 61 -14.58 -6.07 -16.50
C PRO A 61 -13.10 -6.10 -16.10
N HIS A 62 -12.27 -6.74 -16.92
CA HIS A 62 -10.82 -6.84 -16.71
C HIS A 62 -10.03 -6.79 -18.04
N ALA A 63 -10.23 -5.75 -18.86
CA ALA A 63 -9.42 -5.62 -20.08
C ALA A 63 -7.91 -5.47 -19.79
N CYS A 64 -7.57 -5.00 -18.59
CA CYS A 64 -6.24 -4.88 -18.05
C CYS A 64 -6.27 -5.45 -16.61
N ASP A 65 -5.26 -6.24 -16.24
CA ASP A 65 -5.30 -7.09 -15.05
C ASP A 65 -4.56 -6.53 -13.83
N VAL A 66 -4.02 -5.31 -13.94
CA VAL A 66 -3.24 -4.69 -12.87
C VAL A 66 -4.15 -4.23 -11.74
N ASP A 67 -3.84 -4.66 -10.52
CA ASP A 67 -4.49 -4.19 -9.29
C ASP A 67 -3.95 -2.81 -8.85
N TYR A 68 -4.72 -2.10 -8.03
CA TYR A 68 -4.39 -0.73 -7.65
C TYR A 68 -3.46 -0.62 -6.43
N ASN A 69 -3.18 -1.73 -5.73
CA ASN A 69 -2.48 -1.66 -4.45
C ASN A 69 -1.02 -1.28 -4.59
N GLU A 70 -0.30 -1.86 -5.55
CA GLU A 70 1.08 -1.50 -5.83
C GLU A 70 1.40 -1.21 -7.29
N GLN A 71 2.16 -0.13 -7.48
CA GLN A 71 2.79 0.25 -8.74
C GLN A 71 4.15 0.86 -8.39
N TYR A 72 5.23 0.20 -8.81
CA TYR A 72 6.59 0.63 -8.50
C TYR A 72 7.46 0.60 -9.74
N LEU A 73 7.90 1.77 -10.22
CA LEU A 73 8.92 1.87 -11.27
C LEU A 73 10.27 1.44 -10.69
N THR A 74 10.82 0.35 -11.20
CA THR A 74 12.03 -0.25 -10.65
C THR A 74 13.28 0.48 -11.13
N PRO A 75 14.39 0.40 -10.37
CA PRO A 75 15.70 0.87 -10.84
C PRO A 75 16.22 0.16 -12.11
N TRP A 76 15.58 -0.95 -12.52
CA TRP A 76 15.97 -1.74 -13.68
C TRP A 76 15.22 -1.35 -14.96
N GLY A 77 14.32 -0.36 -14.91
CA GLY A 77 13.58 0.09 -16.10
C GLY A 77 12.22 -0.61 -16.31
N THR A 78 11.74 -1.34 -15.32
CA THR A 78 10.49 -2.13 -15.38
C THR A 78 9.47 -1.63 -14.36
N LEU A 79 8.28 -2.23 -14.34
CA LEU A 79 7.22 -1.92 -13.39
C LEU A 79 6.87 -3.15 -12.54
N LEU A 80 6.92 -3.02 -11.21
CA LEU A 80 6.32 -4.02 -10.31
C LEU A 80 4.87 -3.65 -10.02
N VAL A 81 3.98 -4.63 -10.14
CA VAL A 81 2.54 -4.50 -9.87
C VAL A 81 2.01 -5.65 -9.03
N THR A 82 0.92 -5.39 -8.31
CA THR A 82 0.07 -6.43 -7.72
C THR A 82 -1.01 -6.86 -8.71
N VAL A 83 -1.41 -8.13 -8.61
CA VAL A 83 -2.45 -8.77 -9.44
C VAL A 83 -3.15 -9.81 -8.57
N TYR A 84 -4.44 -10.06 -8.79
CA TYR A 84 -5.19 -11.07 -8.04
C TYR A 84 -5.88 -12.05 -8.99
N ASN A 85 -5.56 -13.33 -8.84
CA ASN A 85 -6.15 -14.40 -9.65
C ASN A 85 -7.17 -15.19 -8.82
N LEU A 86 -8.43 -15.19 -9.26
CA LEU A 86 -9.48 -16.00 -8.65
C LEU A 86 -9.17 -17.49 -8.87
N THR A 87 -8.99 -18.23 -7.80
CA THR A 87 -8.56 -19.62 -7.84
C THR A 87 -9.52 -20.50 -7.05
N GLN A 88 -10.06 -21.54 -7.70
CA GLN A 88 -10.83 -22.58 -7.05
C GLN A 88 -9.90 -23.69 -6.55
N MET A 89 -10.01 -24.06 -5.28
CA MET A 89 -9.22 -25.14 -4.68
C MET A 89 -9.86 -25.71 -3.41
N ASP A 90 -9.32 -26.83 -2.93
CA ASP A 90 -9.73 -27.43 -1.67
C ASP A 90 -9.22 -26.60 -0.48
N LEU A 91 -10.15 -26.03 0.29
CA LEU A 91 -9.87 -25.23 1.50
C LEU A 91 -10.19 -26.00 2.79
N SER A 92 -10.45 -27.31 2.73
CA SER A 92 -10.81 -28.12 3.90
C SER A 92 -9.74 -28.11 5.00
N SER A 93 -8.46 -27.89 4.66
CA SER A 93 -7.36 -27.76 5.62
C SER A 93 -7.46 -26.55 6.55
N VAL A 94 -8.32 -25.59 6.21
CA VAL A 94 -8.59 -24.37 6.98
C VAL A 94 -10.09 -24.22 7.28
N ASP A 95 -10.82 -25.34 7.34
CA ASP A 95 -12.27 -25.39 7.61
C ASP A 95 -13.16 -24.70 6.54
N GLY A 96 -12.63 -24.54 5.31
CA GLY A 96 -13.36 -24.05 4.14
C GLY A 96 -14.01 -25.15 3.29
N SER A 97 -14.64 -24.75 2.19
CA SER A 97 -15.22 -25.66 1.20
C SER A 97 -14.13 -26.48 0.49
N ALA A 98 -14.42 -27.75 0.18
CA ALA A 98 -13.58 -28.59 -0.68
C ALA A 98 -13.55 -28.09 -2.15
N GLU A 99 -14.52 -27.26 -2.52
CA GLU A 99 -14.61 -26.53 -3.79
C GLU A 99 -14.65 -25.02 -3.45
N GLY A 100 -13.68 -24.57 -2.67
CA GLY A 100 -13.61 -23.19 -2.19
C GLY A 100 -12.96 -22.27 -3.22
N TYR A 101 -13.21 -20.97 -3.06
CA TYR A 101 -12.61 -19.94 -3.90
C TYR A 101 -11.71 -19.04 -3.05
N LEU A 102 -10.53 -18.73 -3.56
CA LEU A 102 -9.63 -17.76 -2.95
C LEU A 102 -9.03 -16.83 -4.00
N LEU A 103 -8.41 -15.77 -3.53
CA LEU A 103 -7.66 -14.84 -4.36
C LEU A 103 -6.17 -15.11 -4.19
N ASP A 104 -5.55 -15.65 -5.24
CA ASP A 104 -4.11 -15.85 -5.31
C ASP A 104 -3.45 -14.50 -5.59
N ALA A 105 -2.72 -13.99 -4.59
CA ALA A 105 -2.05 -12.70 -4.69
C ALA A 105 -0.76 -12.87 -5.48
N GLN A 106 -0.68 -12.17 -6.60
CA GLN A 106 0.43 -12.26 -7.54
C GLN A 106 1.19 -10.94 -7.62
N ILE A 107 2.49 -11.04 -7.90
CA ILE A 107 3.37 -9.93 -8.19
C ILE A 107 3.94 -10.17 -9.57
N HIS A 108 3.81 -9.17 -10.44
CA HIS A 108 4.41 -9.21 -11.76
C HIS A 108 5.45 -8.11 -11.91
N GLU A 109 6.55 -8.44 -12.56
CA GLU A 109 7.42 -7.46 -13.20
C GLU A 109 6.98 -7.32 -14.66
N ILE A 110 6.61 -6.13 -15.05
CA ILE A 110 6.06 -5.79 -16.35
C ILE A 110 7.06 -4.93 -17.13
N ASP A 111 7.26 -5.28 -18.39
CA ASP A 111 7.93 -4.40 -19.34
C ASP A 111 6.99 -3.24 -19.71
N ILE A 112 7.43 -2.01 -19.48
CA ILE A 112 6.58 -0.82 -19.61
C ILE A 112 6.16 -0.57 -21.07
N ALA A 113 7.02 -0.90 -22.04
CA ALA A 113 6.76 -0.61 -23.45
C ALA A 113 5.80 -1.60 -24.08
N THR A 114 5.89 -2.87 -23.69
CA THR A 114 5.11 -3.97 -24.27
C THR A 114 3.90 -4.37 -23.42
N SER A 115 3.85 -3.96 -22.15
CA SER A 115 2.89 -4.44 -21.14
C SER A 115 2.97 -5.95 -20.87
N GLU A 116 4.05 -6.62 -21.30
CA GLU A 116 4.25 -8.05 -21.09
C GLU A 116 4.86 -8.33 -19.71
N SER A 117 4.48 -9.47 -19.12
CA SER A 117 5.08 -9.95 -17.87
C SER A 117 6.43 -10.61 -18.13
N LEU A 118 7.47 -10.05 -17.51
CA LEU A 118 8.84 -10.55 -17.54
C LEU A 118 9.11 -11.56 -16.42
N TRP A 119 8.42 -11.41 -15.30
CA TRP A 119 8.53 -12.25 -14.12
C TRP A 119 7.21 -12.28 -13.36
N LYS A 120 6.93 -13.40 -12.70
CA LYS A 120 5.75 -13.62 -11.87
C LYS A 120 6.13 -14.35 -10.59
N TRP A 121 5.48 -13.96 -9.51
CA TRP A 121 5.42 -14.72 -8.26
C TRP A 121 3.97 -14.78 -7.78
N ASN A 122 3.56 -15.91 -7.23
CA ASN A 122 2.20 -16.14 -6.73
C ASN A 122 2.24 -16.68 -5.31
N SER A 123 1.39 -16.14 -4.44
CA SER A 123 1.46 -16.44 -3.03
C SER A 123 1.18 -17.90 -2.71
N LEU A 124 0.36 -18.60 -3.51
CA LEU A 124 0.01 -20.01 -3.26
C LEU A 124 1.20 -20.97 -3.29
N ASP A 125 2.26 -20.67 -4.03
CA ASP A 125 3.43 -21.54 -4.10
C ASP A 125 4.36 -21.38 -2.88
N HIS A 126 4.18 -20.31 -2.10
CA HIS A 126 5.16 -19.88 -1.10
C HIS A 126 4.59 -19.61 0.30
N ILE A 127 3.30 -19.25 0.40
CA ILE A 127 2.64 -18.89 1.66
C ILE A 127 1.52 -19.90 1.93
N PRO A 128 1.61 -20.69 3.02
CA PRO A 128 0.58 -21.68 3.35
C PRO A 128 -0.71 -20.98 3.80
N LEU A 129 -1.86 -21.59 3.51
CA LEU A 129 -3.19 -21.04 3.86
C LEU A 129 -3.31 -20.72 5.36
N ILE A 130 -2.74 -21.55 6.23
CA ILE A 130 -2.76 -21.38 7.70
C ILE A 130 -1.99 -20.15 8.18
N ALA A 131 -1.18 -19.51 7.33
CA ALA A 131 -0.53 -18.25 7.68
C ALA A 131 -1.53 -17.10 7.77
N SER A 132 -2.67 -17.22 7.08
CA SER A 132 -3.70 -16.18 7.09
C SER A 132 -4.32 -16.02 8.47
N GLN A 133 -4.49 -14.77 8.84
CA GLN A 133 -5.15 -14.28 10.04
C GLN A 133 -6.52 -13.69 9.70
N LEU A 134 -6.88 -13.68 8.40
CA LEU A 134 -8.21 -13.36 7.93
C LEU A 134 -9.12 -14.58 8.12
N PRO A 135 -10.18 -14.52 8.93
CA PRO A 135 -11.12 -15.62 9.03
C PRO A 135 -11.81 -15.89 7.68
N LEU A 136 -12.08 -17.16 7.40
CA LEU A 136 -12.98 -17.53 6.32
C LEU A 136 -14.41 -17.08 6.64
N THR A 137 -15.09 -16.52 5.65
CA THR A 137 -16.51 -16.21 5.70
C THR A 137 -17.27 -17.18 4.80
N ASP A 138 -18.40 -17.72 5.26
CA ASP A 138 -19.26 -18.59 4.44
C ASP A 138 -18.51 -19.74 3.73
N MET A 139 -17.46 -20.24 4.37
CA MET A 139 -16.56 -21.28 3.86
C MET A 139 -15.89 -20.96 2.51
N ALA A 140 -15.93 -19.69 2.08
CA ALA A 140 -15.53 -19.23 0.75
C ALA A 140 -16.13 -20.07 -0.39
N ALA A 141 -17.42 -20.40 -0.25
CA ALA A 141 -18.09 -21.42 -1.06
C ALA A 141 -18.42 -21.00 -2.51
N ASN A 142 -18.18 -19.74 -2.90
CA ASN A 142 -18.38 -19.25 -4.27
C ASN A 142 -17.44 -18.07 -4.60
N GLU A 143 -17.39 -17.70 -5.88
CA GLU A 143 -16.49 -16.69 -6.43
C GLU A 143 -16.63 -15.30 -5.79
N SER A 144 -17.86 -14.91 -5.42
CA SER A 144 -18.13 -13.61 -4.79
C SER A 144 -17.73 -13.53 -3.32
N LEU A 145 -17.48 -14.69 -2.71
CA LEU A 145 -17.02 -14.85 -1.33
C LEU A 145 -15.56 -15.36 -1.28
N ALA A 146 -14.81 -15.12 -2.36
CA ALA A 146 -13.46 -15.61 -2.47
C ALA A 146 -12.58 -15.08 -1.34
N TRP A 147 -11.88 -15.99 -0.67
CA TRP A 147 -11.06 -15.67 0.48
C TRP A 147 -9.76 -14.98 0.06
N ASP A 148 -9.57 -13.75 0.50
CA ASP A 148 -8.35 -12.98 0.25
C ASP A 148 -7.28 -13.31 1.31
N TYR A 149 -6.72 -14.51 1.27
CA TYR A 149 -5.98 -15.02 2.43
C TYR A 149 -4.66 -14.27 2.75
N VAL A 150 -4.01 -13.62 1.77
CA VAL A 150 -2.76 -12.87 1.99
C VAL A 150 -2.96 -11.37 1.90
N HIS A 151 -3.71 -10.90 0.90
CA HIS A 151 -3.83 -9.49 0.53
C HIS A 151 -2.47 -8.77 0.47
N VAL A 152 -1.73 -8.98 -0.62
CA VAL A 152 -0.50 -8.23 -0.89
C VAL A 152 -0.85 -6.77 -1.15
N ASN A 153 -0.38 -5.90 -0.27
CA ASN A 153 -0.69 -4.46 -0.35
C ASN A 153 0.52 -3.59 -0.67
N SER A 154 1.74 -4.14 -0.63
CA SER A 154 2.93 -3.44 -1.11
C SER A 154 4.01 -4.41 -1.56
N VAL A 155 4.74 -3.97 -2.59
CA VAL A 155 5.98 -4.58 -3.08
C VAL A 155 6.97 -3.49 -3.45
N SER A 156 8.24 -3.68 -3.13
CA SER A 156 9.32 -2.80 -3.55
C SER A 156 10.63 -3.57 -3.75
N PRO A 157 11.56 -3.08 -4.58
CA PRO A 157 12.90 -3.62 -4.63
C PRO A 157 13.59 -3.57 -3.27
N TYR A 158 14.27 -4.66 -2.92
CA TYR A 158 15.12 -4.77 -1.75
C TYR A 158 16.52 -5.19 -2.21
N GLY A 159 17.45 -4.23 -2.20
CA GLY A 159 18.75 -4.42 -2.84
C GLY A 159 18.61 -4.57 -4.36
N THR A 160 19.50 -5.35 -4.97
CA THR A 160 19.55 -5.52 -6.44
C THR A 160 18.80 -6.75 -6.93
N ASP A 161 18.53 -7.72 -6.06
CA ASP A 161 18.12 -9.08 -6.45
C ASP A 161 16.92 -9.61 -5.65
N LYS A 162 16.37 -8.81 -4.73
CA LYS A 162 15.23 -9.21 -3.90
C LYS A 162 14.09 -8.20 -3.97
N LEU A 163 12.92 -8.66 -3.52
CA LEU A 163 11.74 -7.84 -3.31
C LEU A 163 11.38 -7.87 -1.83
N LEU A 164 10.85 -6.76 -1.33
CA LEU A 164 10.19 -6.68 -0.04
C LEU A 164 8.69 -6.63 -0.26
N VAL A 165 7.95 -7.53 0.37
CA VAL A 165 6.50 -7.70 0.16
C VAL A 165 5.77 -7.70 1.49
N SER A 166 4.63 -7.02 1.55
CA SER A 166 3.76 -6.93 2.72
C SER A 166 2.45 -7.68 2.47
N GLY A 167 2.13 -8.63 3.36
CA GLY A 167 0.87 -9.37 3.38
C GLY A 167 -0.04 -8.86 4.50
N ARG A 168 -1.12 -8.15 4.14
CA ARG A 168 -2.04 -7.53 5.12
C ARG A 168 -2.74 -8.56 5.99
N HIS A 169 -3.11 -9.70 5.42
CA HIS A 169 -3.89 -10.72 6.11
C HIS A 169 -3.04 -11.82 6.72
N THR A 170 -1.74 -11.89 6.45
CA THR A 170 -0.79 -12.75 7.19
C THR A 170 -0.11 -12.02 8.35
N TRP A 171 -0.13 -10.68 8.31
CA TRP A 171 0.63 -9.81 9.22
C TRP A 171 2.14 -9.99 9.07
N ASP A 172 2.57 -10.38 7.88
CA ASP A 172 3.95 -10.65 7.53
C ASP A 172 4.52 -9.60 6.57
N VAL A 173 5.80 -9.31 6.78
CA VAL A 173 6.68 -8.76 5.76
C VAL A 173 7.66 -9.86 5.36
N VAL A 174 7.79 -10.12 4.06
CA VAL A 174 8.71 -11.13 3.52
C VAL A 174 9.71 -10.48 2.57
N ALA A 175 10.94 -10.96 2.58
CA ALA A 175 11.85 -10.74 1.46
C ALA A 175 11.86 -11.94 0.54
N ILE A 176 11.71 -11.70 -0.75
CA ILE A 176 11.68 -12.72 -1.80
C ILE A 176 12.94 -12.57 -2.63
N ASP A 177 13.65 -13.66 -2.87
CA ASP A 177 14.70 -13.72 -3.87
C ASP A 177 14.11 -13.78 -5.27
N ARG A 178 14.45 -12.83 -6.14
CA ARG A 178 13.84 -12.73 -7.48
C ARG A 178 14.21 -13.92 -8.38
N SER A 179 15.37 -14.51 -8.18
CA SER A 179 15.86 -15.57 -9.08
C SER A 179 15.16 -16.90 -8.83
N SER A 180 14.84 -17.19 -7.57
CA SER A 180 14.22 -18.44 -7.13
C SER A 180 12.73 -18.31 -6.83
N GLY A 181 12.26 -17.13 -6.45
CA GLY A 181 10.94 -16.92 -5.87
C GLY A 181 10.87 -17.26 -4.38
N ASP A 182 11.96 -17.75 -3.79
CA ASP A 182 11.98 -18.20 -2.40
C ASP A 182 11.90 -17.03 -1.42
N ILE A 183 11.13 -17.23 -0.34
CA ILE A 183 11.15 -16.33 0.82
C ILE A 183 12.46 -16.55 1.57
N VAL A 184 13.33 -15.53 1.57
CA VAL A 184 14.66 -15.59 2.22
C VAL A 184 14.63 -15.21 3.69
N TRP A 185 13.63 -14.44 4.11
CA TRP A 185 13.30 -14.19 5.50
C TRP A 185 11.87 -13.66 5.63
N ASN A 186 11.26 -13.86 6.79
CA ASN A 186 10.00 -13.21 7.17
C ASN A 186 10.09 -12.47 8.51
N TYR A 187 9.26 -11.44 8.65
CA TYR A 187 8.99 -10.73 9.90
C TYR A 187 7.48 -10.65 10.12
N ASN A 188 6.98 -11.42 11.08
CA ASN A 188 5.57 -11.39 11.47
C ASN A 188 5.35 -10.46 12.66
N GLY A 189 4.26 -9.70 12.65
CA GLY A 189 3.97 -8.73 13.71
C GLY A 189 3.62 -9.30 15.08
N ILE A 190 3.37 -10.60 15.21
CA ILE A 190 3.06 -11.22 16.49
C ILE A 190 4.26 -12.01 17.02
N TYR A 191 4.86 -12.86 16.19
CA TYR A 191 5.93 -13.78 16.63
C TYR A 191 7.32 -13.46 16.05
N GLY A 192 7.42 -12.49 15.13
CA GLY A 192 8.68 -11.90 14.64
C GLY A 192 9.47 -12.71 13.61
N GLY A 193 9.15 -13.99 13.44
CA GLY A 193 9.77 -14.83 12.41
C GLY A 193 11.29 -14.94 12.56
N ASP A 194 12.03 -14.54 11.52
CA ASP A 194 13.48 -14.64 11.46
C ASP A 194 14.22 -13.54 12.22
N PHE A 195 13.50 -12.58 12.82
CA PHE A 195 14.08 -11.50 13.61
C PHE A 195 13.95 -11.69 15.12
N GLY A 196 13.53 -12.87 15.56
CA GLY A 196 13.33 -13.18 16.98
C GLY A 196 12.01 -12.64 17.52
N ALA A 197 11.76 -12.85 18.81
CA ALA A 197 10.50 -12.49 19.44
C ALA A 197 10.24 -10.97 19.41
N VAL A 198 9.00 -10.60 19.09
CA VAL A 198 8.51 -9.23 19.09
C VAL A 198 8.12 -8.85 20.53
N SER A 199 8.54 -7.67 20.99
CA SER A 199 8.07 -7.15 22.27
C SER A 199 6.59 -6.76 22.18
N GLU A 200 5.85 -6.81 23.28
CA GLU A 200 4.43 -6.41 23.30
C GLU A 200 4.22 -5.02 22.66
N GLU A 201 5.11 -4.06 22.94
CA GLU A 201 5.09 -2.72 22.37
C GLU A 201 5.33 -2.67 20.86
N ALA A 202 5.99 -3.67 20.30
CA ALA A 202 6.30 -3.81 18.87
C ALA A 202 5.31 -4.73 18.14
N THR A 203 4.37 -5.36 18.86
CA THR A 203 3.37 -6.22 18.25
C THR A 203 2.44 -5.44 17.34
N PHE A 204 2.02 -6.09 16.25
CA PHE A 204 1.21 -5.47 15.23
C PHE A 204 0.40 -6.53 14.49
N ALA A 205 -0.86 -6.23 14.18
CA ALA A 205 -1.66 -6.92 13.19
C ALA A 205 -2.68 -6.06 12.40
N ASN A 206 -2.93 -6.45 11.13
CA ASN A 206 -3.59 -5.69 10.04
C ASN A 206 -2.84 -4.45 9.52
N TYR A 207 -1.60 -4.59 9.06
CA TYR A 207 -0.75 -3.44 8.72
C TYR A 207 -0.55 -3.22 7.22
N PHE A 208 -0.49 -1.93 6.90
CA PHE A 208 -0.05 -1.38 5.64
C PHE A 208 1.43 -1.00 5.82
N ILE A 209 2.37 -1.72 5.18
CA ILE A 209 3.80 -1.53 5.41
C ILE A 209 4.51 -1.15 4.10
N ILE A 210 4.95 0.11 4.02
CA ILE A 210 6.29 0.47 3.54
C ILE A 210 6.94 1.13 4.76
N PHE A 211 7.66 0.34 5.57
CA PHE A 211 8.25 0.69 6.87
C PHE A 211 7.65 1.92 7.60
N SER A 212 6.33 1.96 7.76
CA SER A 212 5.71 2.35 9.01
C SER A 212 4.28 1.83 9.08
N ASN A 213 4.00 1.32 10.25
CA ASN A 213 2.82 0.65 10.70
C ASN A 213 1.74 1.68 11.11
N PHE A 214 0.59 1.75 10.43
CA PHE A 214 -0.61 2.36 11.04
C PHE A 214 -1.43 1.27 11.71
N GLY A 215 -1.55 1.33 13.03
CA GLY A 215 -2.34 0.36 13.77
C GLY A 215 -3.83 0.51 13.51
N ASN A 216 -4.50 -0.59 13.16
CA ASN A 216 -5.78 -0.89 13.78
C ASN A 216 -6.18 -2.38 13.69
N HIS A 217 -6.44 -2.97 14.85
CA HIS A 217 -7.12 -4.24 15.01
C HIS A 217 -8.60 -3.97 15.26
N ASP A 218 -9.49 -4.56 14.46
CA ASP A 218 -10.45 -5.59 14.89
C ASP A 218 -11.23 -6.09 13.66
N TYR A 219 -11.16 -7.39 13.36
CA TYR A 219 -11.88 -7.99 12.22
C TYR A 219 -13.36 -8.27 12.55
N ALA A 220 -13.85 -7.82 13.71
CA ALA A 220 -15.28 -7.85 14.03
C ALA A 220 -16.13 -6.83 13.23
N GLY A 221 -15.51 -5.93 12.45
CA GLY A 221 -16.19 -4.84 11.74
C GLY A 221 -16.33 -4.98 10.22
N ALA A 222 -15.76 -6.03 9.60
CA ALA A 222 -15.85 -6.23 8.15
C ALA A 222 -17.28 -6.57 7.65
N THR A 223 -18.21 -6.82 8.58
CA THR A 223 -19.65 -6.92 8.31
C THR A 223 -20.40 -5.79 8.99
N GLY A 224 -20.30 -4.57 8.45
CA GLY A 224 -21.25 -3.49 8.74
C GLY A 224 -20.85 -2.51 9.85
N GLY A 225 -20.46 -1.31 9.41
CA GLY A 225 -21.19 -0.10 9.82
C GLY A 225 -21.02 0.48 11.22
N ASN A 226 -20.09 0.02 12.07
CA ASN A 226 -19.87 0.69 13.36
C ASN A 226 -18.39 0.95 13.66
N ALA A 227 -18.02 2.23 13.70
CA ALA A 227 -16.75 2.79 14.15
C ALA A 227 -16.45 2.55 15.66
N GLN A 228 -17.17 1.65 16.33
CA GLN A 228 -17.05 1.41 17.77
C GLN A 228 -16.09 0.27 18.15
N ASN A 229 -15.59 -0.51 17.18
CA ASN A 229 -14.62 -1.59 17.41
C ASN A 229 -13.22 -1.30 16.83
N THR A 230 -13.00 -0.11 16.27
CA THR A 230 -11.68 0.30 15.79
C THR A 230 -10.88 0.86 16.96
N ALA A 231 -9.73 0.27 17.29
CA ALA A 231 -8.76 0.85 18.21
C ALA A 231 -8.18 2.18 17.68
N LEU A 232 -7.48 2.91 18.53
CA LEU A 232 -6.85 4.17 18.13
C LEU A 232 -5.79 3.92 17.04
N THR A 233 -5.84 4.69 15.95
CA THR A 233 -4.80 4.70 14.93
C THR A 233 -3.53 5.33 15.46
N VAL A 234 -2.49 4.50 15.52
CA VAL A 234 -1.17 4.88 15.98
C VAL A 234 -0.16 4.50 14.88
N GLY A 235 0.58 5.50 14.39
CA GLY A 235 1.71 5.24 13.49
C GLY A 235 2.87 4.61 14.26
N ARG A 236 3.58 3.65 13.70
CA ARG A 236 4.71 2.95 14.31
C ARG A 236 5.80 2.72 13.28
N GLU A 237 7.07 2.83 13.64
CA GLU A 237 8.19 2.49 12.75
C GLU A 237 9.07 1.46 13.45
N VAL A 238 9.23 0.31 12.80
CA VAL A 238 10.01 -0.82 13.33
C VAL A 238 11.34 -0.89 12.60
N TYR A 239 12.41 -1.01 13.36
CA TYR A 239 13.76 -1.16 12.84
C TYR A 239 14.18 -2.61 12.87
N LEU A 240 14.52 -3.15 11.70
CA LEU A 240 15.02 -4.51 11.54
C LEU A 240 16.50 -4.47 11.13
N LYS A 241 17.34 -5.18 11.88
CA LYS A 241 18.76 -5.30 11.54
C LYS A 241 18.96 -6.48 10.59
N LEU A 242 19.72 -6.24 9.53
CA LEU A 242 20.10 -7.25 8.55
C LEU A 242 21.58 -7.65 8.73
N PRO A 243 21.97 -8.91 8.41
CA PRO A 243 21.09 -10.01 8.00
C PRO A 243 20.15 -10.46 9.13
N ALA A 244 19.03 -11.08 8.77
CA ALA A 244 18.06 -11.59 9.74
C ALA A 244 18.72 -12.62 10.68
N SER A 245 18.31 -12.59 11.95
CA SER A 245 18.79 -13.55 12.95
C SER A 245 17.74 -13.71 14.05
N LYS A 246 17.43 -14.96 14.40
CA LYS A 246 16.51 -15.26 15.52
C LYS A 246 17.04 -14.85 16.88
N SER A 247 18.34 -14.55 16.98
CA SER A 247 18.95 -13.97 18.18
C SER A 247 18.84 -12.44 18.25
N TYR A 248 18.30 -11.81 17.20
CA TYR A 248 18.03 -10.39 17.20
C TYR A 248 16.80 -10.11 18.07
N HIS A 249 16.79 -8.91 18.66
CA HIS A 249 15.64 -8.37 19.35
C HIS A 249 15.39 -6.99 18.75
N PRO A 250 14.26 -6.79 18.03
CA PRO A 250 13.92 -5.49 17.48
C PRO A 250 13.95 -4.40 18.54
N LEU A 251 14.42 -3.21 18.16
CA LEU A 251 14.34 -2.04 19.03
C LEU A 251 12.87 -1.68 19.27
N PRO A 252 12.53 -1.04 20.41
CA PRO A 252 11.22 -0.44 20.60
C PRO A 252 10.87 0.45 19.40
N PRO A 253 9.64 0.34 18.85
CA PRO A 253 9.28 1.09 17.66
C PRO A 253 9.20 2.58 17.99
N ASN A 254 9.47 3.43 17.00
CA ASN A 254 9.03 4.81 17.12
C ASN A 254 7.51 4.83 17.03
N THR A 255 6.85 5.59 17.90
CA THR A 255 5.40 5.73 17.91
C THR A 255 5.00 7.16 17.54
N TYR A 256 4.11 7.30 16.56
CA TYR A 256 3.63 8.56 16.01
C TYR A 256 2.17 8.73 16.41
N ASN A 257 1.98 9.31 17.58
CA ASN A 257 0.68 9.60 18.15
C ASN A 257 0.65 11.05 18.64
N GLU A 258 -0.47 11.73 18.42
CA GLU A 258 -0.71 13.07 18.94
C GLU A 258 -1.73 12.92 20.07
N SER A 259 -1.34 13.27 21.29
CA SER A 259 -2.10 12.95 22.51
C SER A 259 -3.47 13.62 22.60
N SER A 260 -3.74 14.67 21.82
CA SER A 260 -4.99 15.41 21.87
C SER A 260 -6.05 14.93 20.88
N LEU A 261 -5.72 13.99 19.98
CA LEU A 261 -6.61 13.55 18.90
C LEU A 261 -6.71 12.04 18.78
N SER A 262 -7.93 11.52 18.99
CA SER A 262 -8.23 10.13 18.71
C SER A 262 -8.57 9.93 17.23
N LEU A 263 -7.70 9.24 16.48
CA LEU A 263 -7.91 8.91 15.08
C LEU A 263 -8.31 7.44 14.90
N PHE A 264 -9.20 7.15 13.96
CA PHE A 264 -9.68 5.79 13.68
C PHE A 264 -9.74 5.55 12.16
N SER A 265 -8.58 5.29 11.56
CA SER A 265 -8.47 4.79 10.19
C SER A 265 -8.51 3.27 10.19
N ASN A 266 -9.31 2.68 9.30
CA ASN A 266 -9.48 1.23 9.17
C ASN A 266 -8.72 0.63 7.98
N SER A 267 -8.24 1.44 7.04
CA SER A 267 -7.56 0.97 5.83
C SER A 267 -6.70 2.04 5.18
N TRP A 268 -5.75 1.55 4.37
CA TRP A 268 -4.84 2.36 3.58
C TRP A 268 -3.91 3.23 4.42
N GLY A 269 -3.22 4.19 3.79
CA GLY A 269 -2.22 5.03 4.42
C GLY A 269 -0.83 4.76 3.87
N SER A 270 0.13 5.63 4.17
CA SER A 270 1.51 5.46 3.71
C SER A 270 2.47 6.21 4.61
N PHE A 271 3.74 5.85 4.48
CA PHE A 271 4.83 6.50 5.17
C PHE A 271 6.03 6.64 4.28
N ASP A 272 6.65 7.81 4.36
CA ASP A 272 7.83 8.14 3.59
C ASP A 272 8.86 8.84 4.47
N TYR A 273 10.13 8.56 4.21
CA TYR A 273 11.26 9.32 4.72
C TYR A 273 11.41 10.63 3.93
N LEU A 274 11.74 11.73 4.61
CA LEU A 274 11.99 13.04 3.99
C LEU A 274 13.38 13.62 4.36
N PRO A 275 14.36 13.64 3.44
CA PRO A 275 14.32 13.05 2.08
C PRO A 275 14.22 11.52 2.13
N ASN A 276 13.92 10.87 1.01
CA ASN A 276 13.74 9.41 0.92
C ASN A 276 15.05 8.64 1.19
N GLN A 277 15.48 8.60 2.45
CA GLN A 277 16.72 8.02 2.94
C GLN A 277 16.49 7.53 4.37
N GLN A 278 17.04 6.36 4.73
CA GLN A 278 16.82 5.74 6.05
C GLN A 278 17.27 6.62 7.24
N ASN A 279 18.24 7.52 7.04
CA ASN A 279 18.73 8.42 8.09
C ASN A 279 17.95 9.74 8.16
N ALA A 280 16.88 9.89 7.39
CA ALA A 280 16.05 11.08 7.44
C ALA A 280 15.40 11.21 8.82
N THR A 281 15.41 12.43 9.32
CA THR A 281 14.83 12.73 10.63
C THR A 281 13.42 13.29 10.53
N SER A 282 12.90 13.47 9.32
CA SER A 282 11.52 13.86 9.06
C SER A 282 10.82 12.75 8.32
N HIS A 283 9.60 12.45 8.74
CA HIS A 283 8.77 11.38 8.21
C HIS A 283 7.41 11.94 7.85
N PHE A 284 6.92 11.56 6.67
CA PHE A 284 5.60 11.93 6.19
C PHE A 284 4.67 10.74 6.30
N MET A 285 3.43 11.00 6.69
CA MET A 285 2.41 9.99 6.93
C MET A 285 1.07 10.41 6.36
N SER A 286 0.39 9.50 5.66
CA SER A 286 -1.01 9.62 5.32
C SER A 286 -1.84 8.57 6.06
N TYR A 287 -3.01 8.96 6.54
CA TYR A 287 -3.87 8.11 7.37
C TYR A 287 -4.99 7.43 6.55
N GLY A 288 -4.81 7.31 5.24
CA GLY A 288 -5.62 6.45 4.40
C GLY A 288 -7.07 6.92 4.27
N GLN A 289 -7.99 6.10 4.79
CA GLN A 289 -9.42 6.38 4.90
C GLN A 289 -9.69 7.77 5.50
N LEU A 290 -8.89 8.16 6.49
CA LEU A 290 -8.92 9.53 7.01
C LEU A 290 -8.10 10.43 6.08
N PRO A 291 -8.66 11.54 5.57
CA PRO A 291 -7.99 12.44 4.62
C PRO A 291 -6.92 13.31 5.31
N ILE A 292 -6.18 12.74 6.26
CA ILE A 292 -5.20 13.40 7.12
C ILE A 292 -3.79 13.07 6.62
N LEU A 293 -2.98 14.13 6.50
CA LEU A 293 -1.56 14.09 6.20
C LEU A 293 -0.80 14.70 7.37
N ARG A 294 0.28 14.06 7.81
CA ARG A 294 1.13 14.58 8.89
C ARG A 294 2.60 14.46 8.55
N GLU A 295 3.37 15.40 9.07
CA GLU A 295 4.82 15.27 9.12
C GLU A 295 5.29 15.24 10.57
N TRP A 296 6.26 14.38 10.82
CA TRP A 296 6.82 14.11 12.12
C TRP A 296 8.33 14.27 12.06
N GLN A 297 8.92 14.69 13.17
CA GLN A 297 10.33 14.57 13.43
C GLN A 297 10.55 13.28 14.21
N SER A 298 11.50 12.46 13.80
CA SER A 298 11.86 11.22 14.49
C SER A 298 13.34 10.88 14.26
N ARG A 299 13.89 9.95 15.04
CA ARG A 299 15.20 9.35 14.80
C ARG A 299 15.14 7.86 15.07
N PRO A 300 16.00 7.05 14.42
CA PRO A 300 16.07 5.63 14.70
C PRO A 300 16.27 5.29 16.18
N GLY A 301 15.38 4.45 16.71
CA GLY A 301 15.50 3.82 18.02
C GLY A 301 15.30 4.71 19.25
N LEU A 302 14.67 5.89 19.13
CA LEU A 302 14.48 6.80 20.27
C LEU A 302 13.09 6.73 20.92
N ASN A 303 12.12 6.03 20.34
CA ASN A 303 10.72 5.95 20.78
C ASN A 303 10.09 7.35 21.07
N GLN A 304 10.58 8.37 20.39
CA GLN A 304 10.13 9.76 20.56
C GLN A 304 9.98 10.38 19.20
N THR A 305 8.78 10.88 18.95
CA THR A 305 8.42 11.58 17.72
C THR A 305 7.87 12.96 18.11
N ALA A 306 8.13 13.94 17.26
CA ALA A 306 7.62 15.29 17.44
C ALA A 306 6.76 15.66 16.24
N PHE A 307 5.49 15.97 16.50
CA PHE A 307 4.57 16.44 15.47
C PHE A 307 5.07 17.76 14.87
N LYS A 308 5.11 17.87 13.54
CA LYS A 308 5.52 19.10 12.85
C LYS A 308 4.33 19.86 12.29
N TRP A 309 3.48 19.19 11.52
CA TRP A 309 2.27 19.79 10.94
C TRP A 309 1.27 18.73 10.49
N GLN A 310 0.02 19.17 10.28
CA GLN A 310 -1.07 18.37 9.70
C GLN A 310 -1.76 19.16 8.59
N ALA A 311 -2.18 18.46 7.54
CA ALA A 311 -3.19 18.93 6.60
C ALA A 311 -4.34 17.91 6.55
N THR A 312 -5.56 18.39 6.30
CA THR A 312 -6.73 17.54 6.09
C THR A 312 -7.36 17.91 4.75
N LEU A 313 -7.66 16.93 3.89
CA LEU A 313 -8.08 17.15 2.50
C LEU A 313 -9.60 17.15 2.28
N GLY A 314 -10.37 17.09 3.36
CA GLY A 314 -11.83 17.04 3.32
C GLY A 314 -12.39 16.63 4.68
N ALA A 315 -13.70 16.43 4.75
CA ALA A 315 -14.31 15.83 5.93
C ALA A 315 -14.03 14.33 5.98
N ASP A 316 -13.96 13.79 7.20
CA ASP A 316 -13.76 12.36 7.43
C ASP A 316 -14.87 11.55 6.73
N ASN A 317 -14.49 10.45 6.07
CA ASN A 317 -15.37 9.56 5.30
C ASN A 317 -16.02 10.16 4.04
N ASP A 318 -15.94 11.47 3.80
CA ASP A 318 -16.36 12.08 2.53
C ASP A 318 -15.24 12.03 1.48
N VAL A 319 -14.00 12.18 1.95
CA VAL A 319 -12.79 12.10 1.13
C VAL A 319 -11.86 11.10 1.79
N ALA A 320 -11.30 10.18 0.99
CA ALA A 320 -10.29 9.25 1.43
C ALA A 320 -9.08 9.31 0.50
N THR A 321 -7.91 8.97 1.04
CA THR A 321 -6.69 8.81 0.27
C THR A 321 -6.23 7.36 0.37
N TYR A 322 -5.83 6.73 -0.73
CA TYR A 322 -5.21 5.41 -0.62
C TYR A 322 -3.79 5.53 -0.02
N ARG A 323 -2.97 6.38 -0.63
CA ARG A 323 -1.65 6.79 -0.12
C ARG A 323 -1.47 8.27 -0.41
N ALA A 324 -0.54 8.89 0.28
CA ALA A 324 0.02 10.16 -0.15
C ALA A 324 1.54 10.14 -0.04
N GLN A 325 2.17 10.98 -0.84
CA GLN A 325 3.61 11.15 -0.86
C GLN A 325 3.92 12.63 -0.83
N LYS A 326 5.01 13.01 -0.16
CA LYS A 326 5.57 14.35 -0.24
C LYS A 326 6.84 14.30 -1.09
N ALA A 327 6.78 14.90 -2.27
CA ALA A 327 7.86 14.92 -3.25
C ALA A 327 8.00 16.32 -3.87
N SER A 328 9.16 16.59 -4.47
CA SER A 328 9.35 17.76 -5.33
C SER A 328 8.97 17.36 -6.75
N TRP A 329 7.90 17.95 -7.27
CA TRP A 329 7.46 17.77 -8.65
C TRP A 329 7.51 19.12 -9.35
N TYR A 330 8.06 19.14 -10.56
CA TYR A 330 8.07 20.32 -11.42
C TYR A 330 7.35 19.97 -12.71
N GLY A 331 6.14 20.51 -12.87
CA GLY A 331 5.34 20.31 -14.06
C GLY A 331 5.38 21.52 -14.99
N GLU A 332 5.45 21.27 -16.29
CA GLU A 332 5.40 22.23 -17.38
C GLU A 332 4.22 21.91 -18.33
N PRO A 333 2.95 22.14 -17.94
CA PRO A 333 1.81 21.81 -18.80
C PRO A 333 1.95 22.40 -20.21
N ALA A 334 1.74 21.59 -21.25
CA ALA A 334 1.91 22.00 -22.65
C ALA A 334 0.88 23.04 -23.13
N MET A 335 -0.23 23.18 -22.41
CA MET A 335 -1.20 24.26 -22.59
C MET A 335 -1.21 25.18 -21.38
N ASP A 336 -1.35 26.47 -21.63
CA ASP A 336 -1.81 27.42 -20.60
C ASP A 336 -3.07 26.81 -19.98
N LEU A 337 -3.06 26.56 -18.67
CA LEU A 337 -4.22 26.06 -17.94
C LEU A 337 -5.26 27.20 -17.92
N GLY A 338 -5.86 27.49 -19.07
CA GLY A 338 -6.89 28.49 -19.24
C GLY A 338 -8.00 28.21 -18.25
N THR A 339 -8.36 29.25 -17.48
CA THR A 339 -9.45 29.33 -16.49
C THR A 339 -10.41 28.12 -16.46
N GLY A 340 -9.96 27.01 -15.86
CA GLY A 340 -10.68 25.74 -15.84
C GLY A 340 -10.24 24.90 -14.65
N CYS A 341 -11.18 24.57 -13.76
CA CYS A 341 -10.93 23.68 -12.63
C CYS A 341 -10.82 22.23 -13.13
N TYR A 342 -9.62 21.66 -13.14
CA TYR A 342 -9.42 20.23 -13.38
C TYR A 342 -9.18 19.51 -12.05
N MET A 343 -10.09 18.62 -11.67
CA MET A 343 -9.84 17.64 -10.61
C MET A 343 -8.96 16.53 -11.18
N MET A 344 -7.64 16.65 -11.01
CA MET A 344 -6.82 15.46 -10.83
C MET A 344 -6.90 15.09 -9.36
N GLN A 345 -7.60 14.00 -9.05
CA GLN A 345 -7.80 13.55 -7.69
C GLN A 345 -6.43 13.22 -7.07
N SER A 346 -5.97 14.14 -6.21
CA SER A 346 -4.76 14.13 -5.37
C SER A 346 -3.39 14.24 -6.02
N LEU A 347 -3.07 15.43 -6.54
CA LEU A 347 -1.72 16.02 -6.44
C LEU A 347 -1.86 17.40 -5.79
N ILE A 348 -1.35 17.55 -4.57
CA ILE A 348 -1.28 18.84 -3.88
C ILE A 348 0.20 19.18 -3.77
N ASP A 349 0.62 20.17 -4.55
CA ASP A 349 1.95 20.73 -4.49
C ASP A 349 2.03 21.74 -3.33
N PHE A 350 2.96 21.53 -2.41
CA PHE A 350 3.27 22.49 -1.34
C PHE A 350 4.62 23.15 -1.65
N SER A 351 4.59 24.33 -2.28
CA SER A 351 5.81 25.13 -2.46
C SER A 351 6.34 25.68 -1.11
N SER A 352 7.66 25.74 -0.98
CA SER A 352 8.42 25.97 0.27
C SER A 352 8.33 27.38 0.88
N ARG A 353 7.34 28.20 0.50
CA ARG A 353 7.15 29.53 1.06
C ARG A 353 5.68 29.83 1.27
N MET A 354 5.12 29.51 2.43
CA MET A 354 4.02 30.28 3.03
C MET A 354 3.75 29.84 4.48
N ASN A 355 3.99 30.75 5.43
CA ASN A 355 3.47 30.69 6.79
C ASN A 355 2.01 31.15 6.76
N ALA A 356 1.03 30.26 6.93
CA ALA A 356 -0.28 30.60 7.50
C ALA A 356 -1.16 29.36 7.69
N THR A 357 -1.88 29.36 8.81
CA THR A 357 -2.93 28.42 9.20
C THR A 357 -4.12 28.53 8.23
N TYR A 358 -4.52 27.44 7.57
CA TYR A 358 -5.81 27.40 6.87
C TYR A 358 -6.47 26.02 7.00
N GLY A 359 -7.73 26.04 7.44
CA GLY A 359 -8.65 24.90 7.31
C GLY A 359 -9.07 24.74 5.85
N VAL A 360 -8.99 23.52 5.35
CA VAL A 360 -9.26 23.20 3.95
C VAL A 360 -10.66 22.60 3.84
N ASN A 361 -11.63 23.43 3.44
CA ASN A 361 -12.83 22.96 2.78
C ASN A 361 -12.46 22.77 1.31
N SER A 362 -12.35 21.53 0.83
CA SER A 362 -12.08 21.17 -0.57
C SER A 362 -11.17 22.16 -1.32
N THR A 363 -9.84 21.99 -1.26
CA THR A 363 -8.95 22.90 -2.01
C THR A 363 -9.09 22.67 -3.52
N ARG A 364 -9.84 23.57 -4.15
CA ARG A 364 -9.55 24.05 -5.50
C ARG A 364 -8.20 24.77 -5.42
N VAL A 365 -7.24 24.38 -6.25
CA VAL A 365 -6.08 25.24 -6.51
C VAL A 365 -6.54 26.31 -7.49
N CYS A 366 -6.91 27.48 -6.95
CA CYS A 366 -7.14 28.68 -7.73
C CYS A 366 -5.92 29.58 -7.55
N SER A 367 -5.19 29.91 -8.63
CA SER A 367 -4.39 31.13 -8.66
C SER A 367 -5.30 32.30 -9.01
N LEU A 368 -5.13 33.43 -8.31
CA LEU A 368 -5.95 34.65 -8.42
C LEU A 368 -6.15 35.16 -9.85
#